data_AF-D6E909-F1
#
_entry.id   AF-D6E909-F1
#
_cell.length_a   1.000
_cell.length_b   1.000
_cell.length_c   1.000
_cell.angle_alpha   90.00
_cell.angle_beta   90.00
_cell.angle_gamma   90.00
#
_symmetry.space_group_name_H-M   'P 1'
#
loop_
_entity.id
_entity.type
_entity.pdbx_description
1 polymer ?
#
loop_
_entity_poly.entity_id
_entity_poly.type
_entity_poly.pdbx_seq_one_letter_code
_entity_poly.pdbx_strand_id
1 'polypeptide(L)' 'MRYLTAGESHGPALTAIVDGVPAGLKISEDQ' A
#
# COMPACT_ATOMS: atom_id res chain seq x y z
N MET A 1 12.90 -3.58 -2.25
CA MET A 1 11.48 -3.20 -2.08
C MET A 1 11.45 -1.94 -1.23
N ARG A 2 10.74 -0.91 -1.67
CA ARG A 2 10.65 0.38 -0.99
C ARG A 2 9.17 0.73 -0.80
N TYR A 3 8.81 1.37 0.30
CA TYR A 3 7.45 1.84 0.50
C TYR A 3 7.43 3.17 1.23
N LEU A 4 6.30 3.86 1.06
CA LEU A 4 5.96 5.10 1.74
C LEU A 4 4.56 4.93 2.33
N THR A 5 4.36 5.46 3.52
CA THR A 5 3.05 5.50 4.19
C THR A 5 2.65 6.94 4.46
N ALA A 6 1.35 7.19 4.53
CA ALA A 6 0.77 8.48 4.85
C ALA A 6 -0.58 8.29 5.55
N GLY A 7 -1.01 9.32 6.28
CA GLY A 7 -2.29 9.35 7.00
C GLY A 7 -2.13 9.71 8.47
N GLU A 8 -3.21 10.21 9.05
CA GLU A 8 -3.30 10.60 10.46
C GLU A 8 -4.20 9.62 11.22
N SER A 9 -4.02 9.49 12.54
CA SER A 9 -4.77 8.53 13.37
C SER A 9 -6.30 8.74 13.34
N HIS A 10 -6.73 9.98 13.17
CA HIS A 10 -8.14 10.39 13.07
C HIS A 10 -8.42 11.11 11.75
N GLY A 11 -7.57 10.90 10.74
CA GLY A 11 -7.78 11.39 9.39
C GLY A 11 -8.82 10.55 8.63
N PRO A 12 -9.19 10.97 7.41
CA PRO A 12 -10.19 10.27 6.62
C PRO A 12 -9.74 8.88 6.14
N ALA A 13 -8.43 8.68 5.96
CA ALA A 13 -7.87 7.41 5.50
C ALA A 13 -6.37 7.29 5.82
N LEU A 14 -5.89 6.04 5.79
CA LEU A 14 -4.48 5.70 5.71
C LEU A 14 -4.15 5.29 4.27
N THR A 15 -2.92 5.53 3.84
CA THR A 15 -2.49 5.21 2.46
C THR A 15 -1.05 4.71 2.46
N ALA A 16 -0.74 3.79 1.56
CA ALA A 16 0.61 3.30 1.31
C ALA A 16 0.89 3.18 -0.18
N ILE A 17 2.14 3.43 -0.57
CA ILE A 17 2.67 3.16 -1.91
C ILE A 17 3.82 2.17 -1.76
N VAL A 18 3.76 1.06 -2.48
CA VAL A 18 4.80 0.02 -2.47
C VAL A 18 5.42 -0.07 -3.86
N ASP A 19 6.74 0.07 -3.91
CA ASP A 19 7.54 0.10 -5.13
C ASP A 19 8.50 -1.11 -5.21
N GLY A 20 8.76 -1.55 -6.44
CA GLY A 20 9.55 -2.73 -6.77
C GLY A 20 8.78 -4.05 -6.60
N VAL A 21 7.45 -4.03 -6.75
CA VAL A 21 6.62 -5.26 -6.75
C VAL A 21 6.82 -5.99 -8.10
N PRO A 22 7.12 -7.30 -8.10
CA PRO A 22 7.32 -8.04 -9.33
C PRO A 22 6.02 -8.14 -10.14
N ALA A 23 6.16 -8.09 -11.46
CA ALA A 23 5.04 -8.30 -12.37
C ALA A 23 4.42 -9.69 -12.20
N GLY A 24 3.09 -9.78 -12.37
CA GLY A 24 2.36 -11.05 -12.27
C GLY A 24 2.04 -11.49 -10.84
N LEU A 25 2.40 -10.70 -9.82
CA LEU A 25 1.90 -10.91 -8.46
C LEU A 25 0.37 -10.76 -8.47
N LYS A 26 -0.34 -11.82 -8.06
CA LYS A 26 -1.78 -11.77 -7.81
C LYS A 26 -2.02 -11.06 -6.48
N ILE A 27 -2.89 -10.06 -6.49
CA ILE A 27 -3.27 -9.31 -5.29
C ILE A 27 -4.74 -8.92 -5.40
N SER A 28 -5.46 -8.96 -4.29
CA SER A 28 -6.83 -8.48 -4.14
C SER A 28 -7.02 -7.92 -2.73
N GLU A 29 -8.04 -7.11 -2.54
CA GLU A 29 -8.32 -6.47 -1.24
C GLU A 29 -8.70 -7.49 -0.14
N ASP A 30 -9.35 -8.59 -0.52
CA ASP A 30 -9.81 -9.64 0.42
C ASP A 30 -8.76 -10.71 0.75
N GLN A 31 -7.56 -10.64 0.16
CA GLN A 31 -6.47 -11.59 0.43
C GLN A 31 -5.70 -11.20 1.68
#